data_AF-R5CLN1-F1
#
_entry.id   AF-R5CLN1-F1
#
_cell.length_a   1.000
_cell.length_b   1.000
_cell.length_c   1.000
_cell.angle_alpha   90.00
_cell.angle_beta   90.00
_cell.angle_gamma   90.00
#
_symmetry.space_group_name_H-M   'P 1'
#
loop_
_entity.id
_entity.type
_entity.pdbx_description
1 polymer ?
#
loop_
_entity_poly.entity_id
_entity_poly.type
_entity_poly.pdbx_seq_one_letter_code
_entity_poly.pdbx_strand_id
1 'polypeptide(L)'
;MQNYVDAKMRILQNQTDEDSFIYWNDDPIISRELEKYDIKAIRYPFSELKEKGSIGYIEEGMYKIEKPTPFNMEQEALSLTGKHNIYNSLAAGIASNVAGIKKEFIRKSLSDFPGVEHRLEKVTTVAGVLYVNDSKATNVDACWYALESMKTPVILILGGKDKGNDYNAIKDLVKEKCAGLVYLGADNTKLHNFFDGMGIPVRDTHSMRDCVNACYEMAKPGQTVLLSPCCASFDLFKNMEDRGEQFKTLVRAL
;
A
#
# COMPACT_ATOMS: atom_id res chain seq x y z
N MET A 1 3.14 -3.34 20.65
CA MET A 1 2.54 -2.22 19.89
C MET A 1 3.01 -0.86 20.41
N GLN A 2 2.88 -0.53 21.71
CA GLN A 2 3.27 0.80 22.24
C GLN A 2 4.72 1.20 21.96
N ASN A 3 5.71 0.33 22.16
CA ASN A 3 7.12 0.66 21.85
C ASN A 3 7.35 1.10 20.38
N TYR A 4 6.56 0.58 19.43
CA TYR A 4 6.63 0.98 18.03
C TYR A 4 6.03 2.38 17.80
N VAL A 5 4.93 2.67 18.48
CA VAL A 5 4.30 3.99 18.50
C VAL A 5 5.25 5.02 19.11
N ASP A 6 5.80 4.74 20.29
CA ASP A 6 6.75 5.62 20.97
C ASP A 6 7.97 5.90 20.09
N ALA A 7 8.48 4.87 19.39
CA ALA A 7 9.59 5.03 18.45
C ALA A 7 9.25 5.97 17.28
N LYS A 8 8.02 5.93 16.73
CA LYS A 8 7.58 6.86 15.68
C LYS A 8 7.37 8.28 16.20
N MET A 9 6.81 8.43 17.41
CA MET A 9 6.57 9.74 18.02
C MET A 9 7.85 10.48 18.39
N ARG A 10 9.02 9.80 18.37
CA ARG A 10 10.33 10.47 18.45
C ARG A 10 10.54 11.53 17.38
N ILE A 11 9.79 11.50 16.27
CA ILE A 11 9.81 12.55 15.25
C ILE A 11 9.50 13.95 15.82
N LEU A 12 8.76 14.02 16.93
CA LEU A 12 8.39 15.28 17.61
C LEU A 12 9.47 15.82 18.56
N GLN A 13 10.46 15.01 18.97
CA GLN A 13 11.29 15.27 20.15
C GLN A 13 12.11 16.57 20.10
N ASN A 14 12.52 17.01 18.91
CA ASN A 14 13.38 18.17 18.73
C ASN A 14 12.71 19.29 17.93
N GLN A 15 11.40 19.19 17.69
CA GLN A 15 10.72 20.18 16.87
C GLN A 15 10.51 21.50 17.62
N THR A 16 10.65 22.62 16.93
CA THR A 16 10.36 23.97 17.42
C THR A 16 9.10 24.53 16.77
N ASP A 17 8.72 25.77 17.10
CA ASP A 17 7.63 26.51 16.44
C ASP A 17 7.95 26.97 15.01
N GLU A 18 9.20 26.79 14.55
CA GLU A 18 9.61 26.98 13.15
C GLU A 18 9.43 25.71 12.32
N ASP A 19 9.24 24.55 12.96
CA ASP A 19 9.06 23.27 12.30
C ASP A 19 7.59 22.99 11.94
N SER A 20 7.39 22.02 11.04
CA SER A 20 6.07 21.58 10.61
C SER A 20 5.84 20.10 10.95
N PHE A 21 4.66 19.78 11.47
CA PHE A 21 4.24 18.43 11.78
C PHE A 21 2.99 18.05 11.01
N ILE A 22 3.14 17.11 10.08
CA ILE A 22 2.08 16.64 9.18
C ILE A 22 1.63 15.25 9.65
N TYR A 23 0.33 15.06 9.85
CA TYR A 23 -0.20 13.81 10.35
C TYR A 23 -1.62 13.55 9.86
N TRP A 24 -2.00 12.28 9.84
CA TRP A 24 -3.35 11.86 9.49
C TRP A 24 -4.28 12.06 10.69
N ASN A 25 -5.29 12.91 10.53
CA ASN A 25 -6.22 13.33 11.57
C ASN A 25 -7.20 12.22 11.95
N ASP A 26 -7.56 11.34 11.02
CA ASP A 26 -8.58 10.30 11.25
C ASP A 26 -8.01 9.04 11.90
N ASP A 27 -6.70 8.99 12.15
CA ASP A 27 -6.07 7.87 12.84
C ASP A 27 -6.34 7.96 14.36
N PRO A 28 -7.08 7.00 14.94
CA PRO A 28 -7.41 7.03 16.37
C PRO A 28 -6.18 6.82 17.27
N ILE A 29 -5.14 6.14 16.78
CA ILE A 29 -3.89 5.98 17.52
C ILE A 29 -3.16 7.31 17.54
N ILE A 30 -2.99 7.97 16.40
CA ILE A 30 -2.32 9.27 16.35
C ILE A 30 -3.06 10.27 17.25
N SER A 31 -4.37 10.43 17.09
CA SER A 31 -5.17 11.37 17.89
C SER A 31 -4.97 11.19 19.39
N ARG A 32 -5.04 9.95 19.89
CA ARG A 32 -4.83 9.63 21.31
C ARG A 32 -3.40 9.87 21.78
N GLU A 33 -2.42 9.56 20.94
CA GLU A 33 -1.01 9.69 21.31
C GLU A 33 -0.55 11.15 21.32
N LEU A 34 -1.07 11.99 20.41
CA LEU A 34 -0.74 13.42 20.36
C LEU A 34 -1.16 14.18 21.63
N GLU A 35 -2.17 13.71 22.38
CA GLU A 35 -2.55 14.28 23.68
C GLU A 35 -1.44 14.18 24.73
N LYS A 36 -0.48 13.27 24.55
CA LYS A 36 0.63 13.05 25.49
C LYS A 36 1.81 14.00 25.25
N TYR A 37 1.82 14.74 24.14
CA TYR A 37 2.97 15.54 23.71
C TYR A 37 2.62 17.04 23.65
N ASP A 38 3.54 17.86 24.16
CA ASP A 38 3.53 19.30 23.98
C ASP A 38 4.15 19.65 22.62
N ILE A 39 3.36 19.49 21.55
CA ILE A 39 3.80 19.68 20.17
C ILE A 39 4.06 21.16 19.92
N LYS A 40 5.33 21.51 19.71
CA LYS A 40 5.78 22.87 19.37
C LYS A 40 5.63 23.21 17.89
N ALA A 41 5.80 22.23 17.03
CA ALA A 41 5.66 22.38 15.58
C ALA A 41 4.29 22.91 15.16
N ILE A 42 4.29 23.66 14.06
CA ILE A 42 3.09 24.06 13.35
C ILE A 42 2.41 22.79 12.82
N ARG A 43 1.16 22.58 13.24
CA ARG A 43 0.40 21.37 12.91
C ARG A 43 -0.27 21.49 11.54
N TYR A 44 -0.13 20.46 10.73
CA TYR A 44 -0.76 20.30 9.42
C TYR A 44 -1.52 18.96 9.34
N PRO A 45 -2.63 18.81 10.08
CA PRO A 45 -3.49 17.62 9.99
C PRO A 45 -4.14 17.50 8.62
N PHE A 46 -4.27 16.27 8.10
CA PHE A 46 -5.06 15.98 6.91
C PHE A 46 -6.05 14.84 7.17
N SER A 47 -7.12 14.79 6.39
CA SER A 47 -8.17 13.76 6.46
C SER A 47 -8.67 13.43 5.05
N GLU A 48 -9.36 12.30 4.86
CA GLU A 48 -9.93 11.99 3.54
C GLU A 48 -10.92 13.07 3.10
N LEU A 49 -11.86 13.37 3.99
CA LEU A 49 -12.92 14.36 3.82
C LEU A 49 -12.67 15.52 4.78
N LYS A 50 -13.27 16.68 4.51
CA LYS A 50 -13.10 17.84 5.37
C LYS A 50 -13.63 17.57 6.78
N GLU A 51 -12.70 17.57 7.74
CA GLU A 51 -12.97 17.41 9.16
C GLU A 51 -12.53 18.65 9.94
N LYS A 52 -13.04 18.80 11.16
CA LYS A 52 -12.70 19.94 12.00
C LYS A 52 -11.20 19.95 12.30
N GLY A 53 -10.51 20.95 11.78
CA GLY A 53 -9.09 21.19 12.03
C GLY A 53 -8.16 20.68 10.93
N SER A 54 -8.63 19.83 10.01
CA SER A 54 -7.85 19.36 8.87
C SER A 54 -7.58 20.50 7.88
N ILE A 55 -6.33 20.63 7.47
CA ILE A 55 -5.90 21.62 6.48
C ILE A 55 -5.77 21.02 5.08
N GLY A 56 -5.74 19.70 4.97
CA GLY A 56 -5.72 18.97 3.70
C GLY A 56 -6.83 17.95 3.65
N TYR A 57 -7.63 17.97 2.59
CA TYR A 57 -8.81 17.09 2.45
C TYR A 57 -9.35 17.07 1.03
N ILE A 58 -10.27 16.14 0.75
CA ILE A 58 -11.16 16.16 -0.41
C ILE A 58 -12.50 16.80 0.00
N GLU A 59 -12.99 17.75 -0.81
CA GLU A 59 -14.31 18.37 -0.66
C GLU A 59 -14.92 18.59 -2.04
N GLU A 60 -16.09 18.02 -2.30
CA GLU A 60 -16.82 18.18 -3.58
C GLU A 60 -15.99 17.81 -4.82
N GLY A 61 -15.23 16.71 -4.75
CA GLY A 61 -14.36 16.28 -5.86
C GLY A 61 -13.08 17.09 -6.02
N MET A 62 -12.80 18.03 -5.11
CA MET A 62 -11.59 18.85 -5.12
C MET A 62 -10.60 18.41 -4.06
N TYR A 63 -9.36 18.18 -4.47
CA TYR A 63 -8.21 18.12 -3.58
C TYR A 63 -7.86 19.52 -3.08
N LYS A 64 -7.81 19.74 -1.77
CA LYS A 64 -7.55 21.06 -1.16
C LYS A 64 -6.45 20.99 -0.10
N ILE A 65 -5.61 22.03 -0.07
CA ILE A 65 -4.69 22.36 1.02
C ILE A 65 -4.91 23.83 1.38
N GLU A 66 -5.19 24.13 2.64
CA GLU A 66 -5.49 25.49 3.10
C GLU A 66 -4.23 26.30 3.45
N LYS A 67 -3.16 25.63 3.92
CA LYS A 67 -1.95 26.25 4.48
C LYS A 67 -0.68 25.48 4.07
N PRO A 68 0.51 26.12 4.07
CA PRO A 68 0.73 27.56 4.31
C PRO A 68 0.24 28.43 3.16
N THR A 69 0.27 27.93 1.92
CA THR A 69 -0.32 28.61 0.76
C THR A 69 -1.54 27.83 0.26
N PRO A 70 -2.71 28.46 0.07
CA PRO A 70 -3.88 27.77 -0.47
C PRO A 70 -3.61 27.12 -1.83
N PHE A 71 -3.95 25.84 -1.96
CA PHE A 71 -3.79 25.04 -3.16
C PHE A 71 -5.02 24.17 -3.38
N ASN A 72 -5.45 24.05 -4.64
CA ASN A 72 -6.46 23.08 -5.03
C ASN A 72 -6.24 22.54 -6.45
N MET A 73 -6.82 21.37 -6.70
CA MET A 73 -6.96 20.76 -8.01
C MET A 73 -8.13 19.76 -8.00
N GLU A 74 -8.65 19.42 -9.18
CA GLU A 74 -9.60 18.33 -9.33
C GLU A 74 -9.00 17.03 -8.79
N GLN A 75 -9.76 16.29 -7.99
CA GLN A 75 -9.33 14.97 -7.49
C GLN A 75 -9.07 14.00 -8.65
N GLU A 76 -9.88 14.07 -9.71
CA GLU A 76 -9.73 13.24 -10.91
C GLU A 76 -8.44 13.51 -11.68
N ALA A 77 -7.80 14.66 -11.45
CA ALA A 77 -6.51 14.99 -12.05
C ALA A 77 -5.32 14.33 -11.32
N LEU A 78 -5.53 13.69 -10.16
CA LEU A 78 -4.48 12.92 -9.49
C LEU A 78 -4.16 11.66 -10.29
N SER A 79 -2.87 11.40 -10.52
CA SER A 79 -2.44 10.20 -11.25
C SER A 79 -2.75 8.91 -10.48
N LEU A 80 -2.65 8.96 -9.15
CA LEU A 80 -2.88 7.81 -8.27
C LEU A 80 -4.30 7.83 -7.71
N THR A 81 -5.08 6.84 -8.11
CA THR A 81 -6.45 6.64 -7.62
C THR A 81 -6.50 5.73 -6.38
N GLY A 82 -7.54 5.87 -5.56
CA GLY A 82 -7.79 5.03 -4.37
C GLY A 82 -7.54 5.74 -3.05
N LYS A 83 -8.26 5.34 -1.99
CA LYS A 83 -8.29 6.04 -0.70
C LYS A 83 -6.90 6.24 -0.07
N HIS A 84 -6.09 5.19 -0.03
CA HIS A 84 -4.73 5.28 0.52
C HIS A 84 -3.81 6.21 -0.29
N ASN A 85 -4.03 6.33 -1.60
CA ASN A 85 -3.26 7.25 -2.44
C ASN A 85 -3.68 8.70 -2.25
N ILE A 86 -4.94 8.95 -1.88
CA ILE A 86 -5.40 10.28 -1.45
C ILE A 86 -4.62 10.69 -0.19
N TYR A 87 -4.50 9.83 0.81
CA TYR A 87 -3.74 10.14 2.05
C TYR A 87 -2.27 10.47 1.74
N ASN A 88 -1.63 9.64 0.92
CA ASN A 88 -0.24 9.87 0.50
C ASN A 88 -0.09 11.18 -0.29
N SER A 89 -1.04 11.47 -1.18
CA SER A 89 -1.05 12.70 -1.97
C SER A 89 -1.22 13.92 -1.09
N LEU A 90 -2.15 13.87 -0.12
CA LEU A 90 -2.37 14.92 0.88
C LEU A 90 -1.10 15.20 1.69
N ALA A 91 -0.50 14.16 2.28
CA ALA A 91 0.73 14.29 3.06
C ALA A 91 1.88 14.87 2.21
N ALA A 92 2.09 14.35 1.00
CA ALA A 92 3.14 14.80 0.10
C ALA A 92 2.93 16.23 -0.42
N GLY A 93 1.68 16.58 -0.74
CA GLY A 93 1.31 17.92 -1.18
C GLY A 93 1.48 18.95 -0.08
N ILE A 94 1.09 18.63 1.17
CA ILE A 94 1.32 19.49 2.32
C ILE A 94 2.82 19.67 2.56
N ALA A 95 3.60 18.57 2.58
CA ALA A 95 5.05 18.64 2.78
C ALA A 95 5.74 19.51 1.71
N SER A 96 5.31 19.36 0.45
CA SER A 96 5.82 20.17 -0.67
C SER A 96 5.46 21.65 -0.54
N ASN A 97 4.24 21.93 -0.08
CA ASN A 97 3.74 23.30 0.15
C ASN A 97 4.48 23.98 1.31
N VAL A 98 4.69 23.25 2.41
CA VAL A 98 5.51 23.67 3.56
C VAL A 98 6.95 23.97 3.12
N ALA A 99 7.53 23.14 2.25
CA ALA A 99 8.87 23.36 1.69
C ALA A 99 8.97 24.55 0.70
N GLY A 100 7.87 25.25 0.42
CA GLY A 100 7.83 26.42 -0.46
C GLY A 100 7.85 26.09 -1.96
N ILE A 101 7.54 24.83 -2.34
CA ILE A 101 7.44 24.45 -3.75
C ILE A 101 6.23 25.16 -4.37
N LYS A 102 6.43 25.77 -5.55
CA LYS A 102 5.35 26.50 -6.22
C LYS A 102 4.21 25.56 -6.64
N LYS A 103 2.97 26.05 -6.51
CA LYS A 103 1.73 25.30 -6.76
C LYS A 103 1.66 24.60 -8.12
N GLU A 104 2.25 25.20 -9.16
CA GLU A 104 2.29 24.63 -10.51
C GLU A 104 3.13 23.35 -10.57
N PHE A 105 4.23 23.27 -9.81
CA PHE A 105 5.05 22.06 -9.72
C PHE A 105 4.39 21.00 -8.84
N ILE A 106 3.77 21.40 -7.73
CA ILE A 106 2.98 20.47 -6.90
C ILE A 106 1.86 19.83 -7.75
N ARG A 107 1.08 20.65 -8.46
CA ARG A 107 0.02 20.16 -9.35
C ARG A 107 0.56 19.21 -10.40
N LYS A 108 1.63 19.60 -11.12
CA LYS A 108 2.23 18.78 -12.15
C LYS A 108 2.63 17.41 -11.59
N SER A 109 3.45 17.40 -10.53
CA SER A 109 3.93 16.17 -9.91
C SER A 109 2.80 15.29 -9.41
N LEU A 110 1.76 15.84 -8.78
CA LEU A 110 0.60 15.03 -8.35
C LEU A 110 -0.23 14.49 -9.52
N SER A 111 -0.18 15.14 -10.69
CA SER A 111 -0.96 14.75 -11.87
C SER A 111 -0.22 13.77 -12.78
N ASP A 112 1.12 13.79 -12.81
CA ASP A 112 1.95 12.98 -13.71
C ASP A 112 2.82 11.95 -12.99
N PHE A 113 2.70 11.81 -11.66
CA PHE A 113 3.44 10.81 -10.91
C PHE A 113 3.10 9.41 -11.43
N PRO A 114 4.05 8.66 -12.01
CA PRO A 114 3.77 7.38 -12.69
C PRO A 114 3.45 6.24 -11.71
N GLY A 115 3.38 6.54 -10.41
CA GLY A 115 3.38 5.54 -9.34
C GLY A 115 4.78 5.11 -8.97
N VAL A 116 4.84 4.15 -8.06
CA VAL A 116 6.10 3.56 -7.62
C VAL A 116 6.18 2.18 -8.25
N GLU A 117 7.27 1.89 -8.96
CA GLU A 117 7.54 0.57 -9.48
C GLU A 117 7.40 -0.49 -8.37
N HIS A 118 6.81 -1.65 -8.69
CA HIS A 118 6.47 -2.71 -7.73
C HIS A 118 5.39 -2.36 -6.68
N ARG A 119 4.66 -1.25 -6.84
CA ARG A 119 3.50 -0.91 -6.00
C ARG A 119 2.22 -0.90 -6.84
N LEU A 120 1.40 -1.94 -6.70
CA LEU A 120 0.20 -2.17 -7.53
C LEU A 120 0.46 -1.97 -9.05
N GLU A 121 1.65 -2.34 -9.51
CA GLU A 121 2.12 -2.12 -10.87
C GLU A 121 1.43 -3.12 -11.81
N LYS A 122 0.61 -2.62 -12.74
CA LYS A 122 0.00 -3.45 -13.79
C LYS A 122 1.08 -3.90 -14.76
N VAL A 123 1.42 -5.18 -14.75
CA VAL A 123 2.52 -5.73 -15.56
C VAL A 123 2.08 -5.92 -17.01
N THR A 124 1.04 -6.74 -17.22
CA THR A 124 0.43 -7.04 -18.52
C THR A 124 -0.84 -7.87 -18.33
N THR A 125 -1.55 -8.15 -19.41
CA THR A 125 -2.67 -9.11 -19.46
C THR A 125 -2.28 -10.29 -20.34
N VAL A 126 -2.38 -11.51 -19.80
CA VAL A 126 -2.11 -12.76 -20.54
C VAL A 126 -3.35 -13.63 -20.49
N ALA A 127 -3.80 -14.14 -21.64
CA ALA A 127 -5.00 -14.99 -21.74
C ALA A 127 -6.25 -14.43 -21.02
N GLY A 128 -6.41 -13.09 -21.00
CA GLY A 128 -7.52 -12.41 -20.33
C GLY A 128 -7.39 -12.28 -18.80
N VAL A 129 -6.22 -12.61 -18.23
CA VAL A 129 -5.89 -12.45 -16.81
C VAL A 129 -4.96 -11.26 -16.63
N LEU A 130 -5.30 -10.35 -15.71
CA LEU A 130 -4.44 -9.21 -15.37
C LEU A 130 -3.38 -9.64 -14.35
N TYR A 131 -2.11 -9.30 -14.59
CA TYR A 131 -1.03 -9.55 -13.63
C TYR A 131 -0.59 -8.23 -13.00
N VAL A 132 -0.63 -8.17 -11.67
CA VAL A 132 -0.29 -6.99 -10.87
C VAL A 132 0.88 -7.32 -9.94
N ASN A 133 1.93 -6.52 -10.02
CA ASN A 133 3.10 -6.60 -9.17
C ASN A 133 3.00 -5.61 -8.01
N ASP A 134 2.83 -6.14 -6.81
CA ASP A 134 2.88 -5.38 -5.56
C ASP A 134 3.96 -5.95 -4.62
N SER A 135 5.14 -6.29 -5.18
CA SER A 135 6.25 -6.86 -4.40
C SER A 135 6.65 -5.97 -3.20
N LYS A 136 6.38 -4.64 -3.25
CA LYS A 136 6.59 -3.70 -2.12
C LYS A 136 5.72 -4.02 -0.89
N ALA A 137 4.65 -4.81 -1.01
CA ALA A 137 3.81 -5.22 0.11
C ALA A 137 4.51 -6.25 1.01
N THR A 138 5.50 -5.78 1.78
CA THR A 138 6.29 -6.60 2.70
C THR A 138 5.68 -6.74 4.10
N ASN A 139 4.41 -6.35 4.27
CA ASN A 139 3.64 -6.49 5.51
C ASN A 139 2.16 -6.74 5.19
N VAL A 140 1.41 -7.19 6.20
CA VAL A 140 -0.01 -7.59 6.06
C VAL A 140 -0.90 -6.40 5.67
N ASP A 141 -0.68 -5.22 6.23
CA ASP A 141 -1.48 -4.02 5.94
C ASP A 141 -1.37 -3.59 4.47
N ALA A 142 -0.15 -3.62 3.92
CA ALA A 142 0.07 -3.32 2.50
C ALA A 142 -0.69 -4.30 1.60
N CYS A 143 -0.67 -5.59 1.94
CA CYS A 143 -1.45 -6.58 1.23
C CYS A 143 -2.96 -6.39 1.38
N TRP A 144 -3.42 -5.96 2.55
CA TRP A 144 -4.83 -5.62 2.76
C TRP A 144 -5.29 -4.56 1.76
N TYR A 145 -4.55 -3.45 1.66
CA TYR A 145 -4.88 -2.36 0.72
C TYR A 145 -4.80 -2.82 -0.73
N ALA A 146 -3.81 -3.65 -1.06
CA ALA A 146 -3.66 -4.19 -2.40
C ALA A 146 -4.86 -5.04 -2.80
N LEU A 147 -5.24 -5.98 -1.93
CA LEU A 147 -6.37 -6.88 -2.14
C LEU A 147 -7.72 -6.16 -2.14
N GLU A 148 -7.90 -5.19 -1.24
CA GLU A 148 -9.11 -4.34 -1.19
C GLU A 148 -9.34 -3.61 -2.51
N SER A 149 -8.28 -3.06 -3.11
CA SER A 149 -8.35 -2.32 -4.37
C SER A 149 -8.71 -3.18 -5.60
N MET A 150 -8.65 -4.50 -5.49
CA MET A 150 -8.99 -5.41 -6.59
C MET A 150 -10.49 -5.48 -6.82
N LYS A 151 -10.89 -5.31 -8.09
CA LYS A 151 -12.30 -5.32 -8.54
C LYS A 151 -12.75 -6.65 -9.14
N THR A 152 -11.82 -7.58 -9.36
CA THR A 152 -12.06 -8.91 -9.94
C THR A 152 -11.65 -9.99 -8.93
N PRO A 153 -12.12 -11.23 -9.07
CA PRO A 153 -11.61 -12.35 -8.28
C PRO A 153 -10.09 -12.50 -8.45
N VAL A 154 -9.40 -12.84 -7.36
CA VAL A 154 -7.94 -12.75 -7.25
C VAL A 154 -7.30 -14.12 -7.07
N ILE A 155 -6.22 -14.39 -7.80
CA ILE A 155 -5.22 -15.39 -7.44
C ILE A 155 -4.12 -14.64 -6.68
N LEU A 156 -4.08 -14.82 -5.36
CA LEU A 156 -3.19 -14.06 -4.48
C LEU A 156 -1.91 -14.83 -4.22
N ILE A 157 -0.76 -14.22 -4.51
CA ILE A 157 0.56 -14.78 -4.21
C ILE A 157 1.03 -14.24 -2.85
N LEU A 158 1.22 -15.14 -1.90
CA LEU A 158 1.66 -14.88 -0.53
C LEU A 158 3.00 -15.56 -0.27
N GLY A 159 3.82 -15.02 0.64
CA GLY A 159 4.97 -15.74 1.17
C GLY A 159 6.29 -14.98 1.11
N GLY A 160 7.30 -15.62 1.69
CA GLY A 160 8.58 -15.04 2.03
C GLY A 160 8.89 -15.20 3.52
N LYS A 161 9.87 -14.46 4.02
CA LYS A 161 10.27 -14.53 5.43
C LYS A 161 9.25 -13.85 6.35
N ASP A 162 8.47 -14.67 7.04
CA ASP A 162 7.50 -14.29 8.06
C ASP A 162 8.18 -13.65 9.29
N LYS A 163 7.68 -12.49 9.73
CA LYS A 163 8.21 -11.72 10.88
C LYS A 163 7.26 -11.69 12.08
N GLY A 164 6.38 -12.69 12.21
CA GLY A 164 5.30 -12.70 13.21
C GLY A 164 4.04 -12.00 12.70
N ASN A 165 3.70 -12.21 11.43
CA ASN A 165 2.54 -11.59 10.80
C ASN A 165 1.23 -12.11 11.40
N ASP A 166 0.26 -11.21 11.61
CA ASP A 166 -1.12 -11.58 11.96
C ASP A 166 -2.01 -11.54 10.72
N TYR A 167 -2.20 -12.70 10.10
CA TYR A 167 -3.04 -12.83 8.90
C TYR A 167 -4.54 -12.66 9.17
N ASN A 168 -4.99 -12.56 10.44
CA ASN A 168 -6.39 -12.28 10.74
C ASN A 168 -6.85 -10.95 10.13
N ALA A 169 -5.96 -9.97 9.99
CA ALA A 169 -6.27 -8.68 9.39
C ALA A 169 -6.76 -8.79 7.93
N ILE A 170 -6.28 -9.77 7.15
CA ILE A 170 -6.67 -9.95 5.74
C ILE A 170 -7.62 -11.14 5.52
N LYS A 171 -7.97 -11.88 6.57
CA LYS A 171 -8.74 -13.12 6.49
C LYS A 171 -10.08 -12.97 5.75
N ASP A 172 -10.85 -11.95 6.12
CA ASP A 172 -12.20 -11.77 5.56
C ASP A 172 -12.12 -11.33 4.10
N LEU A 173 -11.19 -10.43 3.77
CA LEU A 173 -10.93 -10.03 2.37
C LEU A 173 -10.47 -11.21 1.51
N VAL A 174 -9.60 -12.08 2.04
CA VAL A 174 -9.14 -13.27 1.32
C VAL A 174 -10.31 -14.20 1.02
N LYS A 175 -11.21 -14.43 1.98
CA LYS A 175 -12.42 -15.24 1.76
C LYS A 175 -13.37 -14.64 0.73
N GLU A 176 -13.51 -13.32 0.74
CA GLU A 176 -14.42 -12.61 -0.15
C GLU A 176 -13.90 -12.54 -1.59
N LYS A 177 -12.60 -12.26 -1.77
CA LYS A 177 -12.03 -11.87 -3.06
C LYS A 177 -11.15 -12.93 -3.72
N CYS A 178 -10.53 -13.83 -2.96
CA CYS A 178 -9.56 -14.77 -3.54
C CYS A 178 -10.25 -16.01 -4.11
N ALA A 179 -10.03 -16.26 -5.40
CA ALA A 179 -10.40 -17.49 -6.08
C ALA A 179 -9.32 -18.59 -5.94
N GLY A 180 -8.11 -18.22 -5.51
CA GLY A 180 -7.00 -19.13 -5.26
C GLY A 180 -5.85 -18.43 -4.55
N LEU A 181 -5.00 -19.22 -3.88
CA LEU A 181 -3.78 -18.76 -3.22
C LEU A 181 -2.58 -19.50 -3.78
N VAL A 182 -1.47 -18.79 -3.96
CA VAL A 182 -0.18 -19.38 -4.31
C VAL A 182 0.82 -18.99 -3.24
N TYR A 183 1.35 -19.96 -2.52
CA TYR A 183 2.40 -19.74 -1.53
C TYR A 183 3.76 -19.76 -2.22
N LEU A 184 4.59 -18.77 -1.93
CA LEU A 184 5.91 -18.58 -2.50
C LEU A 184 6.89 -18.31 -1.37
N GLY A 185 7.69 -19.30 -1.01
CA GLY A 185 8.63 -19.17 0.10
C GLY A 185 9.46 -20.43 0.31
N ALA A 186 10.53 -20.31 1.08
CA ALA A 186 11.34 -21.47 1.47
C ALA A 186 10.61 -22.38 2.48
N ASP A 187 9.77 -21.79 3.33
CA ASP A 187 8.91 -22.49 4.29
C ASP A 187 7.52 -21.81 4.32
N ASN A 188 6.52 -22.53 3.81
CA ASN A 188 5.15 -22.05 3.71
C ASN A 188 4.22 -22.65 4.80
N THR A 189 4.78 -23.35 5.79
CA THR A 189 4.00 -24.07 6.83
C THR A 189 3.03 -23.13 7.57
N LYS A 190 3.43 -21.89 7.85
CA LYS A 190 2.55 -20.91 8.51
C LYS A 190 1.37 -20.50 7.65
N LEU A 191 1.55 -20.37 6.34
CA LEU A 191 0.48 -20.05 5.41
C LEU A 191 -0.51 -21.21 5.33
N HIS A 192 -0.01 -22.44 5.21
CA HIS A 192 -0.82 -23.65 5.26
C HIS A 192 -1.68 -23.72 6.54
N ASN A 193 -1.05 -23.54 7.70
CA ASN A 193 -1.74 -23.58 8.99
C ASN A 193 -2.86 -22.54 9.11
N PHE A 194 -2.72 -21.38 8.46
CA PHE A 194 -3.68 -20.29 8.58
C PHE A 194 -4.78 -20.33 7.50
N PHE A 195 -4.41 -20.56 6.24
CA PHE A 195 -5.30 -20.36 5.09
C PHE A 195 -5.96 -21.63 4.57
N ASP A 196 -5.36 -22.81 4.74
CA ASP A 196 -5.89 -24.04 4.13
C ASP A 196 -7.28 -24.41 4.67
N GLY A 197 -7.51 -24.14 5.96
CA GLY A 197 -8.81 -24.33 6.61
C GLY A 197 -9.95 -23.47 6.04
N MET A 198 -9.66 -22.54 5.12
CA MET A 198 -10.67 -21.71 4.45
C MET A 198 -11.28 -22.37 3.21
N GLY A 199 -10.72 -23.47 2.71
CA GLY A 199 -11.24 -24.19 1.54
C GLY A 199 -11.00 -23.50 0.19
N ILE A 200 -10.10 -22.51 0.15
CA ILE A 200 -9.68 -21.85 -1.09
C ILE A 200 -8.63 -22.73 -1.78
N PRO A 201 -8.66 -22.89 -3.12
CA PRO A 201 -7.62 -23.64 -3.84
C PRO A 201 -6.22 -23.06 -3.60
N VAL A 202 -5.26 -23.93 -3.26
CA VAL A 202 -3.88 -23.54 -2.90
C VAL A 202 -2.88 -24.24 -3.83
N ARG A 203 -1.81 -23.52 -4.18
CA ARG A 203 -0.56 -24.08 -4.70
C ARG A 203 0.60 -23.68 -3.80
N ASP A 204 1.45 -24.65 -3.46
CA ASP A 204 2.70 -24.42 -2.73
C ASP A 204 3.86 -24.40 -3.74
N THR A 205 4.66 -23.33 -3.73
CA THR A 205 5.76 -23.11 -4.66
C THR A 205 7.00 -22.56 -3.94
N HIS A 206 8.17 -22.92 -4.47
CA HIS A 206 9.47 -22.56 -3.89
C HIS A 206 10.37 -21.78 -4.86
N SER A 207 9.83 -21.34 -6.00
CA SER A 207 10.52 -20.49 -6.96
C SER A 207 9.54 -19.57 -7.67
N MET A 208 10.00 -18.40 -8.15
CA MET A 208 9.14 -17.49 -8.89
C MET A 208 8.64 -18.11 -10.21
N ARG A 209 9.44 -18.98 -10.85
CA ARG A 209 9.03 -19.70 -12.06
C ARG A 209 7.85 -20.63 -11.78
N ASP A 210 7.94 -21.45 -10.74
CA ASP A 210 6.87 -22.38 -10.38
C ASP A 210 5.62 -21.61 -9.93
N CYS A 211 5.81 -20.50 -9.21
CA CYS A 211 4.73 -19.60 -8.81
C CYS A 211 3.97 -19.03 -10.02
N VAL A 212 4.67 -18.48 -11.01
CA VAL A 212 4.03 -17.90 -12.21
C VAL A 212 3.33 -18.99 -13.04
N ASN A 213 3.92 -20.18 -13.16
CA ASN A 213 3.28 -21.32 -13.83
C ASN A 213 2.01 -21.77 -13.10
N ALA A 214 2.06 -21.91 -11.77
CA ALA A 214 0.90 -22.24 -10.95
C ALA A 214 -0.22 -21.21 -11.10
N CYS A 215 0.12 -19.91 -11.11
CA CYS A 215 -0.85 -18.84 -11.34
C CYS A 215 -1.50 -18.96 -12.72
N TYR A 216 -0.72 -19.22 -13.77
CA TYR A 216 -1.22 -19.39 -15.14
C TYR A 216 -2.19 -20.57 -15.27
N GLU A 217 -1.91 -21.70 -14.60
CA GLU A 217 -2.80 -22.86 -14.59
C GLU A 217 -4.10 -22.63 -13.80
N MET A 218 -4.03 -21.87 -12.70
CA MET A 218 -5.17 -21.64 -11.81
C MET A 218 -6.10 -20.52 -12.27
N ALA A 219 -5.54 -19.47 -12.85
CA ALA A 219 -6.28 -18.26 -13.18
C ALA A 219 -7.21 -18.47 -14.38
N LYS A 220 -8.37 -17.83 -14.34
CA LYS A 220 -9.37 -17.83 -15.41
C LYS A 220 -9.51 -16.44 -16.03
N PRO A 221 -9.87 -16.32 -17.32
CA PRO A 221 -10.12 -15.03 -17.95
C PRO A 221 -11.07 -14.15 -17.12
N GLY A 222 -10.73 -12.86 -16.98
CA GLY A 222 -11.45 -11.90 -16.15
C GLY A 222 -10.99 -11.86 -14.68
N GLN A 223 -10.03 -12.69 -14.27
CA GLN A 223 -9.41 -12.64 -12.94
C GLN A 223 -8.12 -11.82 -12.93
N THR A 224 -7.62 -11.54 -11.72
CA THR A 224 -6.34 -10.88 -11.50
C THR A 224 -5.39 -11.79 -10.72
N VAL A 225 -4.15 -11.93 -11.18
CA VAL A 225 -3.03 -12.48 -10.40
C VAL A 225 -2.34 -11.31 -9.69
N LEU A 226 -2.32 -11.34 -8.36
CA LEU A 226 -1.73 -10.29 -7.53
C LEU A 226 -0.52 -10.83 -6.76
N LEU A 227 0.67 -10.33 -7.08
CA LEU A 227 1.86 -10.53 -6.25
C LEU A 227 1.82 -9.55 -5.08
N SER A 228 1.31 -9.99 -3.92
CA SER A 228 1.25 -9.18 -2.70
C SER A 228 1.63 -10.03 -1.48
N PRO A 229 2.94 -10.17 -1.20
CA PRO A 229 3.48 -11.31 -0.46
C PRO A 229 3.29 -11.30 1.06
N CYS A 230 2.87 -10.19 1.67
CA CYS A 230 2.80 -9.96 3.14
C CYS A 230 4.14 -10.07 3.90
N CYS A 231 5.19 -10.59 3.26
CA CYS A 231 6.45 -10.97 3.89
C CYS A 231 7.66 -10.33 3.20
N ALA A 232 8.75 -10.24 3.95
CA ALA A 232 10.03 -9.82 3.41
C ALA A 232 10.59 -10.88 2.44
N SER A 233 11.34 -10.46 1.43
CA SER A 233 11.77 -11.29 0.30
C SER A 233 13.07 -12.09 0.50
N PHE A 234 13.72 -11.97 1.66
CA PHE A 234 15.10 -12.42 1.89
C PHE A 234 15.32 -13.94 1.98
N ASP A 235 14.30 -14.76 1.78
CA ASP A 235 14.42 -16.22 1.78
C ASP A 235 14.74 -16.78 0.37
N LEU A 236 14.04 -16.28 -0.65
CA LEU A 236 14.21 -16.72 -2.05
C LEU A 236 14.85 -15.66 -2.95
N PHE A 237 14.90 -14.40 -2.53
CA PHE A 237 15.32 -13.27 -3.36
C PHE A 237 16.36 -12.39 -2.66
N LYS A 238 17.11 -11.62 -3.46
CA LYS A 238 18.11 -10.67 -2.93
C LYS A 238 17.45 -9.52 -2.17
N ASN A 239 16.34 -9.02 -2.70
CA ASN A 239 15.55 -7.92 -2.15
C ASN A 239 14.16 -7.93 -2.81
N MET A 240 13.34 -6.92 -2.49
CA MET A 240 11.95 -6.87 -2.95
C MET A 240 11.86 -6.49 -4.43
N GLU A 241 12.82 -5.70 -4.91
CA GLU A 241 12.99 -5.31 -6.31
C GLU A 241 13.30 -6.55 -7.18
N ASP A 242 14.26 -7.39 -6.76
CA ASP A 242 14.62 -8.65 -7.43
C ASP A 242 13.42 -9.60 -7.56
N ARG A 243 12.61 -9.73 -6.48
CA ARG A 243 11.35 -10.49 -6.53
C ARG A 243 10.37 -9.91 -7.56
N GLY A 244 10.20 -8.59 -7.58
CA GLY A 244 9.31 -7.91 -8.52
C GLY A 244 9.77 -8.05 -9.97
N GLU A 245 11.06 -7.88 -10.24
CA GLU A 245 11.64 -8.02 -11.58
C GLU A 245 11.54 -9.45 -12.12
N GLN A 246 11.80 -10.46 -11.29
CA GLN A 246 11.62 -11.86 -11.69
C GLN A 246 10.16 -12.15 -12.05
N PHE A 247 9.21 -11.68 -11.25
CA PHE A 247 7.78 -11.81 -11.55
C PHE A 247 7.43 -11.16 -12.88
N LYS A 248 7.83 -9.89 -13.10
CA LYS A 248 7.57 -9.18 -14.35
C LYS A 248 8.15 -9.89 -15.57
N THR A 249 9.39 -10.35 -15.45
CA THR A 249 10.10 -11.03 -16.53
C THR A 249 9.41 -12.32 -16.92
N LEU A 250 9.06 -13.16 -15.93
CA LEU A 250 8.40 -14.44 -16.16
C LEU A 250 6.97 -14.27 -16.68
N VAL A 251 6.22 -13.32 -16.14
CA VAL A 251 4.86 -13.02 -16.62
C VAL A 251 4.86 -12.52 -18.07
N ARG A 252 5.83 -11.69 -18.46
CA ARG A 252 5.97 -11.22 -19.85
C ARG A 252 6.39 -12.32 -20.83
N ALA A 253 6.83 -13.47 -20.33
CA ALA A 253 7.26 -14.62 -21.12
C ALA A 253 6.18 -15.72 -21.24
N LEU A 254 5.01 -15.54 -20.62
CA LEU A 254 3.83 -16.39 -20.79
C LEU A 254 3.14 -16.10 -22.14
#